data_AF-A0A928YM72-F1
#
_entry.id   AF-A0A928YM72-F1
#
_cell.length_a   1.000
_cell.length_b   1.000
_cell.length_c   1.000
_cell.angle_alpha   90.00
_cell.angle_beta   90.00
_cell.angle_gamma   90.00
#
_symmetry.space_group_name_H-M   'P 1'
#
loop_
_entity.id
_entity.type
_entity.pdbx_description
1 polymer ?
#
loop_
_entity_poly.entity_id
_entity_poly.type
_entity_poly.pdbx_seq_one_letter_code
_entity_poly.pdbx_strand_id
1 'polypeptide(L)'
;MPLNPNNIFFSGNPLDRAGNQRTDDEWVAQKKAAQDTLFVPFWHLRPLILPEAQAGLGRDVGWLPRAAFGELLSVNSERLCVFLGLNRRGKALFAVDISDASQPEDAGPFKGLGLFEDLRELAMAGDMPPTELAIMAQGKSMVDWHLRHRFCSACGGETGLSEGGYKRNCGACGSDHFPRTDPVVIMLATHDDACLVGRQEAWG
;
A
#
# COMPACT_ATOMS: atom_id res chain seq x y z
N MET A 1 -10.63 -34.31 1.72
CA MET A 1 -10.92 -33.17 2.60
C MET A 1 -11.40 -32.01 1.74
N PRO A 2 -12.58 -31.42 1.98
CA PRO A 2 -12.87 -30.14 1.37
C PRO A 2 -11.84 -29.14 1.88
N LEU A 3 -11.10 -28.49 0.98
CA LEU A 3 -10.21 -27.41 1.34
C LEU A 3 -11.07 -26.31 1.98
N ASN A 4 -10.75 -25.94 3.22
CA ASN A 4 -11.34 -24.78 3.89
C ASN A 4 -11.23 -23.56 2.95
N PRO A 5 -12.18 -22.61 2.94
CA PRO A 5 -12.09 -21.44 2.08
C PRO A 5 -10.71 -20.79 2.23
N ASN A 6 -10.03 -20.67 1.09
CA ASN A 6 -8.65 -20.22 1.01
C ASN A 6 -8.53 -18.82 1.62
N ASN A 7 -8.04 -18.73 2.85
CA ASN A 7 -7.73 -17.46 3.51
C ASN A 7 -6.36 -16.98 3.02
N ILE A 8 -6.22 -16.80 1.70
CA ILE A 8 -4.97 -16.28 1.12
C ILE A 8 -4.89 -14.80 1.50
N PHE A 9 -4.06 -14.51 2.50
CA PHE A 9 -3.72 -13.15 2.88
C PHE A 9 -3.19 -12.38 1.65
N PHE A 10 -3.49 -11.09 1.60
CA PHE A 10 -3.16 -10.19 0.49
C PHE A 10 -3.95 -10.39 -0.81
N SER A 11 -4.92 -11.30 -0.85
CA SER A 11 -5.85 -11.46 -1.98
C SER A 11 -7.23 -10.85 -1.68
N GLY A 12 -8.06 -10.67 -2.71
CA GLY A 12 -9.44 -10.22 -2.52
C GLY A 12 -9.59 -8.75 -2.14
N ASN A 13 -8.71 -7.88 -2.65
CA ASN A 13 -8.80 -6.44 -2.43
C ASN A 13 -10.17 -5.90 -2.90
N PRO A 14 -10.99 -5.31 -2.01
CA PRO A 14 -12.39 -4.98 -2.31
C PRO A 14 -12.59 -3.61 -2.96
N LEU A 15 -11.52 -2.85 -3.19
CA LEU A 15 -11.63 -1.49 -3.73
C LEU A 15 -12.03 -1.52 -5.20
N ASP A 16 -12.93 -0.61 -5.58
CA ASP A 16 -13.04 -0.22 -6.97
C ASP A 16 -11.75 0.54 -7.35
N ARG A 17 -10.96 -0.03 -8.26
CA ARG A 17 -9.71 0.57 -8.73
C ARG A 17 -9.92 1.87 -9.48
N ALA A 18 -11.15 2.16 -9.93
CA ALA A 18 -11.52 3.30 -10.75
C ALA A 18 -10.52 3.50 -11.91
N GLY A 19 -10.22 2.40 -12.61
CA GLY A 19 -9.13 2.33 -13.59
C GLY A 19 -9.26 3.32 -14.74
N ASN A 20 -10.49 3.67 -15.12
CA ASN A 20 -10.76 4.66 -16.16
C ASN A 20 -10.70 6.10 -15.61
N GLN A 21 -11.18 6.32 -14.38
CA GLN A 21 -11.23 7.67 -13.81
C GLN A 21 -9.86 8.14 -13.33
N ARG A 22 -9.01 7.22 -12.85
CA ARG A 22 -7.68 7.58 -12.35
C ARG A 22 -6.75 8.15 -13.42
N THR A 23 -7.07 8.00 -14.71
CA THR A 23 -6.31 8.60 -15.81
C THR A 23 -6.58 10.10 -15.96
N ASP A 24 -7.62 10.62 -15.31
CA ASP A 24 -7.93 12.04 -15.21
C ASP A 24 -7.23 12.62 -13.97
N ASP A 25 -6.13 13.36 -14.21
CA ASP A 25 -5.33 13.96 -13.14
C ASP A 25 -6.12 15.01 -12.33
N GLU A 26 -7.07 15.71 -12.95
CA GLU A 26 -7.92 16.68 -12.26
C GLU A 26 -8.87 15.94 -11.30
N TRP A 27 -9.49 14.86 -11.77
CA TRP A 27 -10.34 14.01 -10.94
C TRP A 27 -9.56 13.43 -9.74
N VAL A 28 -8.34 12.92 -9.96
CA VAL A 28 -7.49 12.42 -8.88
C VAL A 28 -7.13 13.54 -7.90
N ALA A 29 -6.78 14.73 -8.38
CA ALA A 29 -6.48 15.89 -7.55
C ALA A 29 -7.68 16.31 -6.69
N GLN A 30 -8.88 16.35 -7.29
CA GLN A 30 -10.14 16.62 -6.59
C GLN A 30 -10.39 15.56 -5.50
N LYS A 31 -10.22 14.27 -5.81
CA LYS A 31 -10.33 13.19 -4.81
C LYS A 31 -9.29 13.33 -3.70
N LYS A 32 -8.04 13.67 -4.01
CA LYS A 32 -6.98 13.91 -3.01
C LYS A 32 -7.29 15.12 -2.11
N ALA A 33 -8.05 16.11 -2.59
CA ALA A 33 -8.43 17.30 -1.84
C ALA A 33 -9.75 17.15 -1.04
N ALA A 34 -10.59 16.16 -1.39
CA ALA A 34 -11.88 15.94 -0.74
C ALA A 34 -11.74 15.60 0.76
N GLN A 35 -12.68 16.11 1.57
CA GLN A 35 -12.64 15.97 3.03
C GLN A 35 -12.91 14.55 3.53
N ASP A 36 -13.61 13.73 2.74
CA ASP A 36 -13.98 12.36 3.08
C ASP A 36 -12.94 11.31 2.64
N THR A 37 -11.91 11.74 1.92
CA THR A 37 -10.77 10.92 1.50
C THR A 37 -9.92 10.53 2.71
N LEU A 38 -9.48 9.27 2.69
CA LEU A 38 -8.63 8.71 3.74
C LEU A 38 -7.26 8.35 3.17
N PHE A 39 -6.25 8.49 4.00
CA PHE A 39 -4.85 8.27 3.68
C PHE A 39 -4.26 7.31 4.71
N VAL A 40 -3.39 6.41 4.26
CA VAL A 40 -2.56 5.60 5.14
C VAL A 40 -1.10 6.03 4.94
N PRO A 41 -0.38 6.41 6.01
CA PRO A 41 1.04 6.67 5.92
C PRO A 41 1.82 5.35 5.88
N PHE A 42 2.83 5.29 5.02
CA PHE A 42 3.81 4.22 4.94
C PHE A 42 5.18 4.76 5.33
N TRP A 43 5.76 4.24 6.41
CA TRP A 43 7.13 4.54 6.81
C TRP A 43 8.01 3.35 6.46
N HIS A 44 8.98 3.51 5.56
CA HIS A 44 9.83 2.42 5.08
C HIS A 44 9.02 1.19 4.64
N LEU A 45 7.95 1.41 3.88
CA LEU A 45 7.04 0.36 3.37
C LEU A 45 6.26 -0.42 4.44
N ARG A 46 6.18 0.12 5.67
CA ARG A 46 5.33 -0.36 6.75
C ARG A 46 4.16 0.60 6.93
N PRO A 47 2.89 0.15 6.84
CA PRO A 47 1.76 1.03 7.10
C PRO A 47 1.60 1.31 8.60
N LEU A 48 0.97 2.43 8.94
CA LEU A 48 0.53 2.70 10.30
C LEU A 48 -0.60 1.75 10.70
N ILE A 49 -0.42 1.07 11.82
CA ILE A 49 -1.39 0.18 12.46
C ILE A 49 -1.77 0.77 13.81
N LEU A 50 -3.08 0.94 14.01
CA LEU A 50 -3.64 1.42 15.25
C LEU A 50 -3.78 0.26 16.25
N PRO A 51 -3.60 0.50 17.56
CA PRO A 51 -3.83 -0.52 18.57
C PRO A 51 -5.31 -0.95 18.57
N GLU A 52 -5.60 -2.11 19.16
CA GLU A 52 -6.99 -2.56 19.29
C GLU A 52 -7.83 -1.51 20.03
N ALA A 53 -8.98 -1.14 19.46
CA ALA A 53 -9.89 -0.22 20.11
C ALA A 53 -10.49 -0.82 21.39
N GLN A 54 -10.69 -2.14 21.40
CA GLN A 54 -11.14 -2.94 22.53
C GLN A 54 -10.51 -4.34 22.43
N ALA A 55 -10.25 -4.95 23.59
CA ALA A 55 -9.62 -6.26 23.65
C ALA A 55 -10.39 -7.31 22.82
N GLY A 56 -9.68 -7.94 21.88
CA GLY A 56 -10.21 -9.03 21.05
C GLY A 56 -10.95 -8.57 19.78
N LEU A 57 -10.95 -7.27 19.47
CA LEU A 57 -11.44 -6.78 18.17
C LEU A 57 -10.38 -6.81 17.07
N GLY A 58 -9.11 -7.06 17.42
CA GLY A 58 -8.01 -6.94 16.47
C GLY A 58 -7.56 -5.50 16.27
N ARG A 59 -6.46 -5.35 15.54
CA ARG A 59 -5.86 -4.07 15.17
C ARG A 59 -6.41 -3.57 13.85
N ASP A 60 -6.39 -2.25 13.67
CA ASP A 60 -6.89 -1.59 12.48
C ASP A 60 -5.77 -0.89 11.69
N VAL A 61 -5.99 -0.74 10.38
CA VAL A 61 -5.15 0.14 9.56
C VAL A 61 -5.41 1.60 9.95
N GLY A 62 -4.35 2.37 10.08
CA GLY A 62 -4.37 3.82 10.33
C GLY A 62 -4.85 4.63 9.12
N TRP A 63 -6.11 4.46 8.73
CA TRP A 63 -6.79 5.31 7.76
C TRP A 63 -7.15 6.65 8.37
N LEU A 64 -6.41 7.69 8.00
CA LEU A 64 -6.52 9.01 8.59
C LEU A 64 -7.04 10.04 7.57
N PRO A 65 -7.82 11.06 7.99
CA PRO A 65 -8.21 12.15 7.13
C PRO A 65 -6.98 13.01 6.78
N ARG A 66 -7.05 13.77 5.67
CA ARG A 66 -5.96 14.65 5.25
C ARG A 66 -5.46 15.59 6.36
N ALA A 67 -6.37 16.12 7.17
CA ALA A 67 -6.04 17.04 8.26
C ALA A 67 -5.08 16.42 9.30
N ALA A 68 -5.10 15.10 9.48
CA ALA A 68 -4.20 14.41 10.40
C ALA A 68 -2.74 14.45 9.95
N PHE A 69 -2.45 14.70 8.66
CA PHE A 69 -1.09 14.74 8.14
C PHE A 69 -0.39 16.09 8.29
N GLY A 70 -1.12 17.15 8.69
CA GLY A 70 -0.57 18.51 8.83
C GLY A 70 0.19 18.95 7.58
N GLU A 71 1.41 19.47 7.77
CA GLU A 71 2.28 19.97 6.69
C GLU A 71 2.73 18.88 5.71
N LEU A 72 2.70 17.59 6.09
CA LEU A 72 3.12 16.49 5.20
C LEU A 72 2.22 16.38 3.96
N LEU A 73 0.95 16.77 4.06
CA LEU A 73 0.00 16.86 2.97
C LEU A 73 -0.52 18.30 2.80
N SER A 74 0.34 19.30 2.98
CA SER A 74 0.02 20.68 2.58
C SER A 74 -0.26 20.77 1.08
N VAL A 75 -0.84 21.89 0.62
CA VAL A 75 -1.19 22.09 -0.80
C VAL A 75 0.03 22.02 -1.71
N ASN A 76 1.20 22.41 -1.20
CA ASN A 76 2.47 22.44 -1.94
C ASN A 76 3.31 21.17 -1.76
N SER A 77 2.77 20.13 -1.11
CA SER A 77 3.51 18.89 -0.86
C SER A 77 3.61 18.05 -2.14
N GLU A 78 4.84 17.81 -2.58
CA GLU A 78 5.18 16.89 -3.68
C GLU A 78 5.35 15.43 -3.21
N ARG A 79 4.96 15.15 -1.97
CA ARG A 79 5.11 13.82 -1.36
C ARG A 79 4.37 12.76 -2.17
N LEU A 80 5.02 11.61 -2.33
CA LEU A 80 4.48 10.45 -3.03
C LEU A 80 3.15 10.03 -2.40
N CYS A 81 2.06 10.21 -3.17
CA CYS A 81 0.71 9.78 -2.82
C CYS A 81 0.16 8.92 -3.96
N VAL A 82 -0.19 7.68 -3.66
CA VAL A 82 -0.75 6.72 -4.62
C VAL A 82 -2.23 6.54 -4.34
N PHE A 83 -3.08 6.71 -5.35
CA PHE A 83 -4.50 6.39 -5.26
C PHE A 83 -4.70 4.87 -5.25
N LEU A 84 -5.40 4.33 -4.25
CA LEU A 84 -5.60 2.89 -4.10
C LEU A 84 -6.94 2.42 -4.68
N GLY A 85 -7.92 3.32 -4.72
CA GLY A 85 -9.27 3.03 -5.19
C GLY A 85 -10.34 3.73 -4.35
N LEU A 86 -11.59 3.42 -4.66
CA LEU A 86 -12.76 3.81 -3.90
C LEU A 86 -13.22 2.64 -3.04
N ASN A 87 -13.51 2.89 -1.77
CA ASN A 87 -14.12 1.89 -0.91
C ASN A 87 -15.63 1.75 -1.21
N ARG A 88 -16.30 0.80 -0.55
CA ARG A 88 -17.74 0.54 -0.73
C ARG A 88 -18.65 1.75 -0.45
N ARG A 89 -18.15 2.77 0.27
CA ARG A 89 -18.87 4.03 0.54
C ARG A 89 -18.52 5.14 -0.44
N GLY A 90 -17.71 4.86 -1.48
CA GLY A 90 -17.28 5.83 -2.48
C GLY A 90 -16.14 6.76 -2.03
N LYS A 91 -15.56 6.55 -0.83
CA LYS A 91 -14.43 7.34 -0.33
C LYS A 91 -13.15 6.92 -1.04
N ALA A 92 -12.36 7.89 -1.48
CA ALA A 92 -11.05 7.63 -2.05
C ALA A 92 -10.06 7.26 -0.94
N LEU A 93 -9.23 6.27 -1.22
CA LEU A 93 -8.15 5.83 -0.34
C LEU A 93 -6.80 6.09 -1.01
N PHE A 94 -5.83 6.61 -0.27
CA PHE A 94 -4.48 6.87 -0.76
C PHE A 94 -3.41 6.27 0.17
N ALA A 95 -2.32 5.77 -0.40
CA ALA A 95 -1.08 5.48 0.33
C ALA A 95 -0.13 6.67 0.22
N VAL A 96 0.52 7.04 1.32
CA VAL A 96 1.44 8.18 1.38
C VAL A 96 2.80 7.70 1.90
N ASP A 97 3.87 7.91 1.16
CA ASP A 97 5.22 7.63 1.68
C ASP A 97 5.64 8.72 2.67
N ILE A 98 6.09 8.32 3.85
CA ILE A 98 6.62 9.19 4.91
C ILE A 98 8.04 8.79 5.33
N SER A 99 8.79 8.10 4.46
CA SER A 99 10.08 7.48 4.78
C SER A 99 11.23 8.46 5.09
N ASP A 100 11.04 9.76 4.87
CA ASP A 100 11.96 10.83 5.29
C ASP A 100 11.71 11.30 6.74
N ALA A 101 10.60 10.92 7.36
CA ALA A 101 10.39 11.12 8.79
C ALA A 101 11.37 10.23 9.58
N SER A 102 12.05 10.81 10.56
CA SER A 102 13.05 10.08 11.36
C SER A 102 12.43 9.13 12.40
N GLN A 103 11.40 9.59 13.12
CA GLN A 103 10.71 8.84 14.19
C GLN A 103 9.22 9.22 14.21
N PRO A 104 8.42 8.75 13.24
CA PRO A 104 7.00 9.15 13.14
C PRO A 104 6.13 8.68 14.31
N GLU A 105 6.58 7.71 15.10
CA GLU A 105 5.89 7.19 16.28
C GLU A 105 6.08 8.11 17.51
N ASP A 106 7.21 8.80 17.59
CA ASP A 106 7.61 9.64 18.73
C ASP A 106 7.41 11.15 18.47
N ALA A 107 7.31 11.55 17.20
CA ALA A 107 7.24 12.94 16.78
C ALA A 107 6.31 13.16 15.58
N GLY A 108 5.83 14.40 15.44
CA GLY A 108 4.99 14.80 14.32
C GLY A 108 3.55 14.29 14.44
N PRO A 109 2.82 14.26 13.31
CA PRO A 109 1.37 14.06 13.29
C PRO A 109 0.90 12.67 13.75
N PHE A 110 1.76 11.66 13.69
CA PHE A 110 1.37 10.26 14.00
C PHE A 110 1.78 9.83 15.40
N LYS A 111 2.35 10.74 16.19
CA LYS A 111 2.86 10.46 17.53
C LYS A 111 1.78 9.81 18.40
N GLY A 112 2.08 8.60 18.90
CA GLY A 112 1.22 7.86 19.81
C GLY A 112 -0.10 7.36 19.20
N LEU A 113 -0.29 7.43 17.88
CA LEU A 113 -1.48 6.87 17.22
C LEU A 113 -1.40 5.34 17.08
N GLY A 114 -0.19 4.81 16.88
CA GLY A 114 0.02 3.41 16.54
C GLY A 114 1.48 3.13 16.18
N LEU A 115 1.72 1.98 15.56
CA LEU A 115 3.04 1.51 15.15
C LEU A 115 3.11 1.29 13.64
N PHE A 116 4.30 1.38 13.06
CA PHE A 116 4.55 1.05 11.66
C PHE A 116 5.12 -0.36 11.54
N GLU A 117 4.27 -1.30 11.13
CA GLU A 117 4.56 -2.75 11.23
C GLU A 117 4.72 -3.42 9.86
N ASP A 118 5.45 -4.54 9.81
CA ASP A 118 5.61 -5.27 8.55
C ASP A 118 4.34 -6.07 8.19
N LEU A 119 3.95 -6.01 6.91
CA LEU A 119 2.74 -6.69 6.43
C LEU A 119 2.77 -8.20 6.59
N ARG A 120 3.95 -8.83 6.46
CA ARG A 120 4.06 -10.28 6.65
C ARG A 120 3.80 -10.65 8.10
N GLU A 121 4.36 -9.89 9.04
CA GLU A 121 4.13 -10.09 10.47
C GLU A 121 2.66 -9.88 10.83
N LEU A 122 2.03 -8.83 10.32
CA LEU A 122 0.59 -8.56 10.49
C LEU A 122 -0.30 -9.69 9.96
N ALA A 123 0.01 -10.21 8.77
CA ALA A 123 -0.73 -11.34 8.21
C ALA A 123 -0.57 -12.62 9.04
N MET A 124 0.60 -12.84 9.65
CA MET A 124 0.86 -14.00 10.51
C MET A 124 0.23 -13.87 11.89
N ALA A 125 0.10 -12.64 12.42
CA ALA A 125 -0.58 -12.38 13.70
C ALA A 125 -2.08 -12.73 13.63
N GLY A 126 -2.72 -12.54 12.47
CA GLY A 126 -4.09 -12.97 12.22
C GLY A 126 -5.16 -12.13 12.93
N ASP A 127 -4.80 -10.95 13.41
CA ASP A 127 -5.65 -10.01 14.15
C ASP A 127 -6.09 -8.80 13.31
N MET A 128 -6.08 -8.95 11.98
CA MET A 128 -6.50 -7.92 11.02
C MET A 128 -7.39 -8.54 9.92
N PRO A 129 -8.41 -7.80 9.42
CA PRO A 129 -9.22 -8.29 8.31
C PRO A 129 -8.40 -8.59 7.05
N PRO A 130 -8.59 -9.76 6.39
CA PRO A 130 -7.86 -10.10 5.15
C PRO A 130 -7.99 -9.06 4.03
N THR A 131 -9.14 -8.38 3.97
CA THR A 131 -9.39 -7.31 2.99
C THR A 131 -8.52 -6.08 3.22
N GLU A 132 -8.25 -5.70 4.48
CA GLU A 132 -7.36 -4.59 4.80
C GLU A 132 -5.91 -4.94 4.43
N LEU A 133 -5.48 -6.16 4.76
CA LEU A 133 -4.17 -6.68 4.33
C LEU A 133 -4.02 -6.65 2.80
N ALA A 134 -5.06 -7.00 2.04
CA ALA A 134 -5.06 -6.91 0.58
C ALA A 134 -4.99 -5.48 0.03
N ILE A 135 -5.53 -4.49 0.74
CA ILE A 135 -5.36 -3.07 0.41
C ILE A 135 -3.94 -2.61 0.71
N MET A 136 -3.40 -2.99 1.88
CA MET A 136 -2.05 -2.63 2.26
C MET A 136 -0.99 -3.27 1.36
N ALA A 137 -1.19 -4.52 0.92
CA ALA A 137 -0.28 -5.18 -0.01
C ALA A 137 -0.15 -4.40 -1.32
N GLN A 138 -1.28 -3.98 -1.89
CA GLN A 138 -1.28 -3.09 -3.05
C GLN A 138 -0.59 -1.76 -2.75
N GLY A 139 -0.92 -1.10 -1.63
CA GLY A 139 -0.28 0.16 -1.23
C GLY A 139 1.23 0.04 -1.12
N LYS A 140 1.72 -0.99 -0.42
CA LYS A 140 3.13 -1.33 -0.28
C LYS A 140 3.80 -1.56 -1.63
N SER A 141 3.22 -2.39 -2.49
CA SER A 141 3.77 -2.67 -3.83
C SER A 141 3.89 -1.43 -4.69
N MET A 142 2.88 -0.56 -4.66
CA MET A 142 2.87 0.67 -5.45
C MET A 142 3.89 1.70 -4.94
N VAL A 143 3.97 1.90 -3.61
CA VAL A 143 4.96 2.79 -2.99
C VAL A 143 6.37 2.28 -3.26
N ASP A 144 6.63 0.98 -3.04
CA ASP A 144 7.94 0.36 -3.29
C ASP A 144 8.37 0.52 -4.76
N TRP A 145 7.45 0.30 -5.71
CA TRP A 145 7.73 0.50 -7.12
C TRP A 145 8.18 1.93 -7.40
N HIS A 146 7.45 2.94 -6.91
CA HIS A 146 7.81 4.35 -7.13
C HIS A 146 9.15 4.74 -6.49
N LEU A 147 9.46 4.23 -5.29
CA LEU A 147 10.73 4.51 -4.63
C LEU A 147 11.93 3.97 -5.43
N ARG A 148 11.75 2.84 -6.12
CA ARG A 148 12.81 2.20 -6.93
C ARG A 148 12.87 2.66 -8.38
N HIS A 149 11.80 3.28 -8.90
CA HIS A 149 11.67 3.64 -10.33
C HIS A 149 11.53 5.15 -10.53
N ARG A 150 12.35 5.95 -9.85
CA ARG A 150 12.34 7.43 -9.98
C ARG A 150 12.87 7.93 -11.33
N PHE A 151 13.75 7.18 -11.96
CA PHE A 151 14.39 7.54 -13.23
C PHE A 151 13.94 6.62 -14.38
N CYS A 152 13.94 7.17 -15.58
CA CYS A 152 13.54 6.51 -16.81
C CYS A 152 14.56 5.44 -17.19
N SER A 153 14.11 4.20 -17.39
CA SER A 153 14.98 3.10 -17.80
C SER A 153 15.49 3.21 -19.25
N ALA A 154 14.89 4.08 -20.07
CA ALA A 154 15.31 4.28 -21.46
C ALA A 154 16.38 5.38 -21.61
N CYS A 155 16.25 6.49 -20.87
CA CYS A 155 17.13 7.66 -21.07
C CYS A 155 17.79 8.20 -19.78
N GLY A 156 17.47 7.66 -18.59
CA GLY A 156 18.02 8.10 -17.31
C GLY A 156 17.42 9.37 -16.72
N GLY A 157 16.53 10.07 -17.44
CA GLY A 157 15.87 11.28 -16.95
C GLY A 157 14.88 11.00 -15.81
N GLU A 158 14.59 12.00 -14.97
CA GLU A 158 13.57 11.87 -13.93
C GLU A 158 12.17 11.66 -14.55
N THR A 159 11.32 10.90 -13.86
CA THR A 159 9.97 10.58 -14.31
C THR A 159 8.94 11.17 -13.35
N GLY A 160 7.80 11.63 -13.86
CA GLY A 160 6.68 12.12 -13.07
C GLY A 160 5.64 11.04 -12.81
N LEU A 161 4.86 11.16 -11.73
CA LEU A 161 3.69 10.31 -11.49
C LEU A 161 2.54 10.68 -12.43
N SER A 162 1.76 9.68 -12.83
CA SER A 162 0.52 9.85 -13.60
C SER A 162 -0.47 8.72 -13.29
N GLU A 163 -1.71 8.87 -13.75
CA GLU A 163 -2.78 7.87 -13.59
C GLU A 163 -3.02 7.44 -12.13
N GLY A 164 -3.02 8.40 -11.20
CA GLY A 164 -3.15 8.14 -9.77
C GLY A 164 -2.00 7.35 -9.15
N GLY A 165 -0.84 7.30 -9.81
CA GLY A 165 0.33 6.54 -9.40
C GLY A 165 0.50 5.20 -10.14
N TYR A 166 -0.40 4.83 -11.05
CA TYR A 166 -0.26 3.58 -11.82
C TYR A 166 0.58 3.68 -13.07
N LYS A 167 1.16 4.86 -13.30
CA LYS A 167 2.09 5.08 -14.39
C LYS A 167 3.10 6.14 -13.98
N ARG A 168 4.30 6.05 -14.52
CA ARG A 168 5.28 7.13 -14.51
C ARG A 168 5.59 7.53 -15.95
N ASN A 169 5.58 8.82 -16.24
CA ASN A 169 5.90 9.35 -17.56
C ASN A 169 7.26 10.08 -17.52
N CYS A 170 8.10 9.83 -18.51
CA CYS A 170 9.35 10.54 -18.67
C CYS A 170 9.15 11.81 -19.50
N GLY A 171 9.26 12.98 -18.88
CA GLY A 171 9.16 14.26 -19.59
C GLY A 171 10.29 14.51 -20.60
N ALA A 172 11.42 13.80 -20.49
CA ALA A 172 12.57 13.97 -21.38
C ALA A 172 12.46 13.20 -22.70
N CYS A 173 11.90 11.98 -22.69
CA CYS A 173 11.81 11.12 -23.89
C CYS A 173 10.40 10.60 -24.20
N GLY A 174 9.41 10.92 -23.38
CA GLY A 174 8.01 10.50 -23.57
C GLY A 174 7.71 9.05 -23.21
N SER A 175 8.69 8.28 -22.70
CA SER A 175 8.47 6.88 -22.32
C SER A 175 7.56 6.75 -21.11
N ASP A 176 6.63 5.79 -21.18
CA ASP A 176 5.77 5.38 -20.07
C ASP A 176 6.35 4.15 -19.35
N HIS A 177 6.22 4.16 -18.03
CA HIS A 177 6.61 3.05 -17.16
C HIS A 177 5.43 2.63 -16.27
N PHE A 178 5.21 1.33 -16.16
CA PHE A 178 4.11 0.75 -15.40
C PHE A 178 4.63 -0.10 -14.22
N PRO A 179 3.82 -0.24 -13.14
CA PRO A 179 4.15 -1.11 -12.02
C PRO A 179 4.46 -2.53 -12.45
N ARG A 180 5.52 -3.10 -11.86
CA ARG A 180 5.95 -4.47 -12.12
C ARG A 180 5.12 -5.45 -11.27
N THR A 181 4.70 -6.54 -11.89
CA THR A 181 4.19 -7.72 -11.17
C THR A 181 5.13 -8.88 -11.45
N ASP A 182 5.70 -9.46 -10.39
CA ASP A 182 6.58 -10.63 -10.48
C ASP A 182 5.77 -11.89 -10.16
N PRO A 183 5.28 -12.64 -11.16
CA PRO A 183 4.54 -13.86 -10.91
C PRO A 183 5.43 -14.91 -10.24
N VAL A 184 4.97 -15.45 -9.12
CA VAL A 184 5.65 -16.52 -8.36
C VAL A 184 4.70 -17.71 -8.25
N VAL A 185 5.25 -18.92 -8.34
CA VAL A 185 4.51 -20.16 -8.12
C VAL A 185 4.92 -20.78 -6.79
N ILE A 186 3.93 -21.32 -6.06
CA ILE A 186 4.14 -22.17 -4.89
C ILE A 186 3.53 -23.54 -5.20
N MET A 187 4.31 -24.59 -4.97
CA MET A 187 3.95 -25.97 -5.33
C MET A 187 3.99 -26.87 -4.09
N LEU A 188 3.02 -27.77 -3.97
CA LEU A 188 3.11 -28.91 -3.07
C LEU A 188 3.51 -30.15 -3.89
N ALA A 189 4.79 -30.49 -3.88
CA ALA A 189 5.27 -31.71 -4.53
C ALA A 189 4.98 -32.93 -3.65
N THR A 190 4.31 -33.95 -4.21
CA THR A 190 3.84 -35.14 -3.50
C THR A 190 4.46 -36.42 -4.05
N HIS A 191 4.60 -37.43 -3.18
CA HIS A 191 4.98 -38.79 -3.53
C HIS A 191 4.22 -39.74 -2.59
N ASP A 192 3.29 -40.51 -3.14
CA ASP A 192 2.31 -41.31 -2.38
C ASP A 192 1.66 -40.45 -1.27
N ASP A 193 1.79 -40.86 0.00
CA ASP A 193 1.24 -40.16 1.17
C ASP A 193 2.21 -39.11 1.78
N ALA A 194 3.32 -38.80 1.10
CA ALA A 194 4.33 -37.84 1.56
C ALA A 194 4.37 -36.58 0.67
N CYS A 195 4.92 -35.49 1.22
CA CYS A 195 5.18 -34.25 0.48
C CYS A 195 6.56 -33.67 0.81
N LEU A 196 7.13 -32.95 -0.15
CA LEU A 196 8.40 -32.25 0.00
C LEU A 196 8.16 -30.86 0.61
N VAL A 197 8.83 -30.59 1.73
CA VAL A 197 8.86 -29.27 2.37
C VAL A 197 10.31 -28.78 2.47
N GLY A 198 10.50 -27.48 2.31
CA GLY A 198 11.80 -26.81 2.44
C GLY A 198 11.69 -25.60 3.36
N ARG A 199 12.80 -25.23 4.00
CA ARG A 199 12.91 -24.01 4.82
C ARG A 199 14.13 -23.19 4.41
N GLN A 200 14.05 -21.88 4.58
CA GLN A 200 15.21 -20.99 4.49
C GLN A 200 15.99 -21.00 5.81
N GLU A 201 17.29 -20.72 5.74
CA GLU A 201 18.15 -20.59 6.93
C GLU A 201 17.66 -19.48 7.86
N ALA A 202 17.24 -18.35 7.29
CA ALA A 202 16.78 -17.16 8.00
C ALA A 202 15.43 -17.30 8.74
N TRP A 203 14.80 -18.48 8.72
CA TRP A 203 13.52 -18.73 9.43
C TRP A 203 13.73 -19.39 10.81
N GLY A 204 14.99 -19.43 11.29
CA GLY A 204 15.39 -20.02 12.57
C GLY A 204 15.14 -19.12 13.77
#